data_AF-A0A151H068-F1
#
_entry.id   AF-A0A151H068-F1
#
_cell.length_a   1.000
_cell.length_b   1.000
_cell.length_c   1.000
_cell.angle_alpha   90.00
_cell.angle_beta   90.00
_cell.angle_gamma   90.00
#
_symmetry.space_group_name_H-M   'P 1'
#
loop_
_entity.id
_entity.type
_entity.pdbx_description
1 polymer ?
#
loop_
_entity_poly.entity_id
_entity_poly.type
_entity_poly.pdbx_seq_one_letter_code
_entity_poly.pdbx_strand_id
1 'polypeptide(L)'
;PSLRRGEDANGLLSSAAFDEEVAAPPVPLSSSLADQMARFNVGEDCPVFDGLWEYCQTYSGGSIEGARRVVRGEYDWAINWAGGLHHGKKHEASGFCYINDCVLAALEFLRFKHRVLYVDVDIHHGDGVEEAFYTSPRVLCCSFHKYGDYFPGTGALDDVGIDEGLGYSVNVPLSEGVDDAMYTRLFRQVMDMIMESYRPEAVVLQCGADSLSGDRLGCFNLSIDGKRLPRF
;
A
#
# COMPACT_ATOMS: atom_id res chain seq x y z
N PRO A 1 -44.26 -8.88 39.04
CA PRO A 1 -44.47 -7.42 39.19
C PRO A 1 -43.15 -6.75 39.63
N SER A 2 -42.39 -6.04 38.80
CA SER A 2 -42.78 -5.05 37.79
C SER A 2 -41.66 -4.86 36.75
N LEU A 3 -42.02 -5.11 35.49
CA LEU A 3 -41.67 -4.42 34.23
C LEU A 3 -40.25 -3.86 34.00
N ARG A 4 -39.57 -4.55 33.06
CA ARG A 4 -38.71 -3.95 32.03
C ARG A 4 -39.44 -2.81 31.31
N ARG A 5 -38.75 -1.72 30.95
CA ARG A 5 -39.08 -0.82 29.83
C ARG A 5 -37.86 0.04 29.49
N GLY A 6 -37.58 0.11 28.20
CA GLY A 6 -36.39 0.73 27.61
C GLY A 6 -35.90 0.01 26.35
N GLU A 7 -36.72 -0.83 25.73
CA GLU A 7 -36.59 -1.20 24.32
C GLU A 7 -37.86 -0.71 23.63
N ASP A 8 -37.70 0.30 22.79
CA ASP A 8 -38.74 0.77 21.89
C ASP A 8 -38.43 0.21 20.49
N ALA A 9 -39.42 -0.46 19.93
CA ALA A 9 -39.39 -1.11 18.63
C ALA A 9 -39.47 -0.06 17.51
N ASN A 10 -38.31 0.40 17.04
CA ASN A 10 -38.01 0.87 15.69
C ASN A 10 -36.55 1.31 15.68
N GLY A 11 -35.63 0.40 15.33
CA GLY A 11 -34.17 0.58 15.35
C GLY A 11 -33.63 1.65 14.40
N LEU A 12 -33.90 2.92 14.72
CA LEU A 12 -33.24 4.08 14.15
C LEU A 12 -32.62 4.85 15.32
N LEU A 13 -31.28 4.86 15.37
CA LEU A 13 -30.53 5.76 16.23
C LEU A 13 -30.95 7.20 15.87
N SER A 14 -31.53 7.91 16.83
CA SER A 14 -31.88 9.31 16.65
C SER A 14 -30.61 10.12 16.40
N SER A 15 -30.59 10.88 15.30
CA SER A 15 -29.48 11.74 14.86
C SER A 15 -29.01 12.78 15.88
N ALA A 16 -29.77 13.03 16.96
CA ALA A 16 -29.41 14.02 17.97
C ALA A 16 -28.18 13.64 18.83
N ALA A 17 -27.85 12.35 18.97
CA ALA A 17 -26.65 11.93 19.71
C ALA A 17 -25.38 11.92 18.84
N PHE A 18 -25.54 11.96 17.51
CA PHE A 18 -24.44 11.99 16.55
C PHE A 18 -24.00 13.43 16.25
N ASP A 19 -24.90 14.40 16.39
CA ASP A 19 -24.63 15.81 16.07
C ASP A 19 -23.90 16.57 17.21
N GLU A 20 -23.93 16.09 18.47
CA GLU A 20 -23.22 16.76 19.58
C GLU A 20 -21.72 16.44 19.67
N GLU A 21 -21.28 15.28 19.16
CA GLU A 21 -19.87 14.87 19.19
C GLU A 21 -19.05 15.50 18.04
N VAL A 22 -19.72 15.89 16.94
CA VAL A 22 -19.12 16.60 15.80
C VAL A 22 -18.97 18.11 16.06
N ALA A 23 -19.63 18.64 17.10
CA ALA A 23 -19.60 20.07 17.45
C ALA A 23 -18.60 20.42 18.56
N ALA A 24 -17.83 19.45 19.07
CA ALA A 24 -16.80 19.73 20.06
C ALA A 24 -15.67 20.57 19.42
N PRO A 25 -15.31 21.74 19.99
CA PRO A 25 -14.16 22.49 19.50
C PRO A 25 -12.91 21.62 19.57
N PRO A 26 -12.00 21.67 18.57
CA PRO A 26 -10.78 20.88 18.60
C PRO A 26 -10.04 21.16 19.90
N VAL A 27 -9.83 20.10 20.68
CA VAL A 27 -9.01 20.17 21.89
C VAL A 27 -7.63 20.66 21.47
N PRO A 28 -7.08 21.74 22.06
CA PRO A 28 -5.76 22.23 21.68
C PRO A 28 -4.75 21.10 21.91
N LEU A 29 -4.10 20.65 20.83
CA LEU A 29 -3.00 19.71 20.93
C LEU A 29 -1.94 20.34 21.85
N SER A 30 -1.49 19.60 22.87
CA SER A 30 -0.33 20.04 23.65
C SER A 30 0.82 20.31 22.67
N SER A 31 1.66 21.30 22.95
CA SER A 31 2.80 21.63 22.07
C SER A 31 3.63 20.39 21.72
N SER A 32 3.73 19.41 22.62
CA SER A 32 4.40 18.13 22.36
C SER A 32 3.73 17.24 21.30
N LEU A 33 2.39 17.25 21.20
CA LEU A 33 1.67 16.39 20.25
C LEU A 33 1.64 17.02 18.87
N ALA A 34 1.48 18.35 18.77
CA ALA A 34 1.62 19.06 17.50
C ALA A 34 3.03 18.87 16.91
N ASP A 35 4.08 18.95 17.74
CA ASP A 35 5.45 18.68 17.31
C ASP A 35 5.64 17.22 16.83
N GLN A 36 5.00 16.25 17.49
CA GLN A 36 5.04 14.85 17.07
C GLN A 36 4.28 14.62 15.76
N MET A 37 3.10 15.21 15.60
CA MET A 37 2.30 15.13 14.39
C MET A 37 3.07 15.67 13.18
N ALA A 38 3.70 16.84 13.33
CA ALA A 38 4.57 17.39 12.31
C ALA A 38 5.78 16.49 12.03
N ARG A 39 6.43 15.96 13.08
CA ARG A 39 7.60 15.07 12.94
C ARG A 39 7.28 13.76 12.22
N PHE A 40 6.08 13.21 12.41
CA PHE A 40 5.67 11.93 11.84
C PHE A 40 4.78 12.08 10.60
N ASN A 41 4.66 13.31 10.07
CA ASN A 41 3.83 13.65 8.91
C ASN A 41 2.36 13.18 9.03
N VAL A 42 1.78 13.35 10.23
CA VAL A 42 0.38 13.07 10.53
C VAL A 42 -0.38 14.40 10.61
N GLY A 43 -1.38 14.59 9.76
CA GLY A 43 -2.06 15.88 9.62
C GLY A 43 -2.94 15.94 8.37
N GLU A 44 -2.48 16.65 7.35
CA GLU A 44 -3.26 16.96 6.13
C GLU A 44 -3.63 15.69 5.35
N ASP A 45 -2.67 15.09 4.64
CA ASP A 45 -2.90 13.89 3.83
C ASP A 45 -2.97 12.62 4.67
N CYS A 46 -2.51 12.65 5.92
CA CYS A 46 -2.55 11.52 6.85
C CYS A 46 -3.29 11.93 8.14
N PRO A 47 -4.62 12.10 8.11
CA PRO A 47 -5.39 12.65 9.23
C PRO A 47 -5.40 11.73 10.45
N VAL A 48 -5.64 12.33 11.62
CA VAL A 48 -6.03 11.58 12.82
C VAL A 48 -7.53 11.34 12.76
N PHE A 49 -7.95 10.09 12.96
CA PHE A 49 -9.36 9.73 13.03
C PHE A 49 -9.58 8.64 14.10
N ASP A 50 -10.81 8.54 14.58
CA ASP A 50 -11.18 7.55 15.58
C ASP A 50 -10.99 6.13 15.03
N GLY A 51 -10.25 5.31 15.77
CA GLY A 51 -9.91 3.95 15.33
C GLY A 51 -8.71 3.86 14.40
N LEU A 52 -7.91 4.93 14.23
CA LEU A 52 -6.70 4.92 13.39
C LEU A 52 -5.74 3.78 13.73
N TRP A 53 -5.56 3.47 15.02
CA TRP A 53 -4.67 2.40 15.43
C TRP A 53 -5.24 1.02 15.09
N GLU A 54 -6.53 0.79 15.35
CA GLU A 54 -7.25 -0.43 15.01
C GLU A 54 -7.28 -0.67 13.49
N TYR A 55 -7.44 0.41 12.71
CA TYR A 55 -7.29 0.39 11.25
C TYR A 55 -5.90 -0.11 10.86
N CYS A 56 -4.84 0.49 11.42
CA CYS A 56 -3.45 0.06 11.22
C CYS A 56 -3.21 -1.41 11.56
N GLN A 57 -3.70 -1.85 12.71
CA GLN A 57 -3.56 -3.23 13.17
C GLN A 57 -4.27 -4.22 12.25
N THR A 58 -5.45 -3.86 11.74
CA THR A 58 -6.29 -4.75 10.92
C THR A 58 -5.61 -5.08 9.59
N TYR A 59 -5.21 -4.07 8.82
CA TYR A 59 -4.57 -4.34 7.53
C TYR A 59 -3.18 -4.95 7.70
N SER A 60 -2.39 -4.47 8.67
CA SER A 60 -1.04 -5.00 8.90
C SER A 60 -1.07 -6.46 9.35
N GLY A 61 -2.00 -6.78 10.25
CA GLY A 61 -2.20 -8.14 10.74
C GLY A 61 -2.60 -9.11 9.63
N GLY A 62 -3.46 -8.67 8.70
CA GLY A 62 -3.86 -9.45 7.53
C GLY A 62 -2.68 -9.82 6.63
N SER A 63 -1.82 -8.85 6.31
CA SER A 63 -0.65 -9.05 5.45
C SER A 63 0.42 -9.93 6.11
N ILE A 64 0.69 -9.73 7.40
CA ILE A 64 1.62 -10.56 8.19
C ILE A 64 1.12 -12.01 8.25
N GLU A 65 -0.13 -12.23 8.62
CA GLU A 65 -0.68 -13.58 8.77
C GLU A 65 -0.80 -14.29 7.41
N GLY A 66 -1.18 -13.57 6.36
CA GLY A 66 -1.18 -14.08 4.99
C GLY A 66 0.20 -14.59 4.56
N ALA A 67 1.23 -13.75 4.72
CA ALA A 67 2.61 -14.13 4.42
C ALA A 67 3.08 -15.34 5.24
N ARG A 68 2.75 -15.39 6.55
CA ARG A 68 3.10 -16.52 7.43
C ARG A 68 2.49 -17.84 6.98
N ARG A 69 1.22 -17.83 6.57
CA ARG A 69 0.54 -19.04 6.11
C ARG A 69 1.10 -19.54 4.77
N VAL A 70 1.39 -18.61 3.86
CA VAL A 70 2.02 -18.95 2.57
C VAL A 70 3.43 -19.50 2.78
N VAL A 71 4.26 -18.85 3.60
CA VAL A 71 5.65 -19.28 3.80
C VAL A 71 5.78 -20.63 4.53
N ARG A 72 4.76 -21.00 5.33
CA ARG A 72 4.64 -22.32 5.96
C ARG A 72 4.10 -23.41 5.04
N GLY A 73 3.68 -23.07 3.83
CA GLY A 73 3.07 -24.01 2.88
C GLY A 73 1.65 -24.43 3.26
N GLU A 74 0.96 -23.66 4.10
CA GLU A 74 -0.44 -23.92 4.43
C GLU A 74 -1.38 -23.54 3.27
N TYR A 75 -1.00 -22.52 2.49
CA TYR A 75 -1.71 -22.04 1.30
C TYR A 75 -0.72 -21.63 0.21
N ASP A 76 -1.12 -21.73 -1.06
CA ASP A 76 -0.30 -21.26 -2.18
C ASP A 76 -0.28 -19.72 -2.28
N TRP A 77 -1.37 -19.06 -1.86
CA TRP A 77 -1.55 -17.61 -1.91
C TRP A 77 -2.47 -17.12 -0.79
N ALA A 78 -2.38 -15.83 -0.49
CA ALA A 78 -3.25 -15.11 0.45
C ALA A 78 -3.63 -13.76 -0.15
N ILE A 79 -4.82 -13.26 0.18
CA ILE A 79 -5.33 -11.97 -0.29
C ILE A 79 -5.72 -11.13 0.92
N ASN A 80 -5.27 -9.87 0.93
CA ASN A 80 -5.67 -8.87 1.90
C ASN A 80 -5.98 -7.55 1.19
N TRP A 81 -7.24 -7.31 0.85
CA TRP A 81 -7.66 -6.07 0.19
C TRP A 81 -7.63 -4.84 1.09
N ALA A 82 -7.52 -5.02 2.41
CA ALA A 82 -7.37 -3.89 3.33
C ALA A 82 -5.93 -3.36 3.40
N GLY A 83 -4.95 -4.16 2.94
CA GLY A 83 -3.52 -3.80 2.92
C GLY A 83 -3.08 -3.17 1.61
N GLY A 84 -1.76 -3.15 1.39
CA GLY A 84 -1.17 -2.53 0.20
C GLY A 84 -0.75 -1.08 0.41
N LEU A 85 -0.59 -0.64 1.67
CA LEU A 85 -0.30 0.75 2.04
C LEU A 85 1.20 1.05 1.85
N HIS A 86 1.59 1.18 0.58
CA HIS A 86 2.99 1.18 0.13
C HIS A 86 3.78 2.48 0.39
N HIS A 87 3.13 3.60 0.70
CA HIS A 87 3.79 4.88 0.96
C HIS A 87 4.30 5.04 2.39
N GLY A 88 3.84 4.19 3.32
CA GLY A 88 4.25 4.28 4.73
C GLY A 88 5.76 4.16 4.87
N LYS A 89 6.40 5.09 5.58
CA LYS A 89 7.85 5.13 5.77
C LYS A 89 8.24 4.54 7.12
N LYS A 90 9.54 4.37 7.34
CA LYS A 90 10.06 3.84 8.61
C LYS A 90 9.72 4.73 9.82
N HIS A 91 9.67 6.05 9.60
CA HIS A 91 9.55 7.04 10.66
C HIS A 91 8.53 8.14 10.35
N GLU A 92 7.65 7.98 9.37
CA GLU A 92 6.60 8.95 9.03
C GLU A 92 5.47 8.30 8.21
N ALA A 93 4.28 8.88 8.30
CA ALA A 93 3.17 8.57 7.41
C ALA A 93 3.35 9.31 6.08
N SER A 94 2.76 8.81 5.00
CA SER A 94 2.80 9.45 3.69
C SER A 94 1.69 8.91 2.80
N GLY A 95 1.07 9.74 1.95
CA GLY A 95 0.09 9.30 0.94
C GLY A 95 -1.00 8.38 1.50
N PHE A 96 -1.69 8.80 2.57
CA PHE A 96 -2.72 8.02 3.28
C PHE A 96 -2.21 6.74 4.00
N CYS A 97 -0.90 6.49 4.02
CA CYS A 97 -0.29 5.29 4.58
C CYS A 97 0.48 5.56 5.89
N TYR A 98 0.17 4.80 6.94
CA TYR A 98 0.76 4.97 8.28
C TYR A 98 1.74 3.85 8.65
N ILE A 99 1.38 2.60 8.35
CA ILE A 99 2.22 1.42 8.52
C ILE A 99 2.36 0.74 7.16
N ASN A 100 3.58 0.38 6.79
CA ASN A 100 3.85 -0.28 5.53
C ASN A 100 3.70 -1.79 5.67
N ASP A 101 2.51 -2.30 5.40
CA ASP A 101 2.21 -3.73 5.55
C ASP A 101 2.84 -4.59 4.44
N CYS A 102 3.13 -4.01 3.27
CA CYS A 102 3.90 -4.67 2.21
C CYS A 102 5.32 -5.03 2.68
N VAL A 103 6.00 -4.09 3.34
CA VAL A 103 7.33 -4.32 3.94
C VAL A 103 7.26 -5.42 5.00
N LEU A 104 6.25 -5.38 5.87
CA LEU A 104 6.07 -6.40 6.91
C LEU A 104 5.82 -7.79 6.31
N ALA A 105 5.04 -7.90 5.24
CA ALA A 105 4.82 -9.16 4.52
C ALA A 105 6.11 -9.68 3.87
N ALA A 106 6.88 -8.82 3.20
CA ALA A 106 8.17 -9.19 2.61
C ALA A 106 9.16 -9.67 3.68
N LEU A 107 9.21 -9.00 4.83
CA LEU A 107 10.05 -9.42 5.97
C LEU A 107 9.65 -10.80 6.50
N GLU A 108 8.37 -11.15 6.56
CA GLU A 108 7.94 -12.51 6.95
C GLU A 108 8.41 -13.58 5.95
N PHE A 109 8.37 -13.30 4.64
CA PHE A 109 8.95 -14.20 3.64
C PHE A 109 10.47 -14.34 3.78
N LEU A 110 11.18 -13.24 4.02
CA LEU A 110 12.65 -13.21 4.17
C LEU A 110 13.18 -14.03 5.35
N ARG A 111 12.32 -14.46 6.28
CA ARG A 111 12.70 -15.39 7.36
C ARG A 111 13.03 -16.79 6.83
N PHE A 112 12.49 -17.16 5.67
CA PHE A 112 12.61 -18.50 5.10
C PHE A 112 13.05 -18.50 3.63
N LYS A 113 12.95 -17.35 2.94
CA LYS A 113 13.30 -17.17 1.53
C LYS A 113 14.51 -16.26 1.39
N HIS A 114 15.36 -16.52 0.40
CA HIS A 114 16.51 -15.67 0.10
C HIS A 114 16.13 -14.49 -0.79
N ARG A 115 15.19 -14.70 -1.73
CA ARG A 115 14.75 -13.70 -2.71
C ARG A 115 13.23 -13.54 -2.71
N VAL A 116 12.77 -12.32 -2.47
CA VAL A 116 11.35 -11.93 -2.51
C VAL A 116 11.16 -10.90 -3.60
N LEU A 117 10.16 -11.06 -4.45
CA LEU A 117 9.80 -10.07 -5.45
C LEU A 117 8.61 -9.26 -4.95
N TYR A 118 8.75 -7.93 -4.92
CA TYR A 118 7.64 -7.01 -4.74
C TYR A 118 7.25 -6.42 -6.10
N VAL A 119 5.99 -6.54 -6.47
CA VAL A 119 5.43 -6.00 -7.71
C VAL A 119 4.31 -5.02 -7.35
N ASP A 120 4.35 -3.84 -7.94
CA ASP A 120 3.42 -2.75 -7.66
C ASP A 120 2.76 -2.24 -8.95
N VAL A 121 1.43 -2.30 -9.00
CA VAL A 121 0.61 -1.82 -10.12
C VAL A 121 -0.35 -0.69 -9.74
N ASP A 122 -0.14 -0.10 -8.56
CA ASP A 122 -0.69 1.21 -8.21
C ASP A 122 -0.25 2.28 -9.23
N ILE A 123 -1.03 3.35 -9.39
CA ILE A 123 -0.59 4.45 -10.25
C ILE A 123 0.57 5.23 -9.64
N HIS A 124 0.71 5.23 -8.31
CA HIS A 124 1.77 5.89 -7.59
C HIS A 124 2.99 4.97 -7.44
N HIS A 125 4.17 5.56 -7.41
CA HIS A 125 5.39 4.81 -7.15
C HIS A 125 5.35 4.21 -5.73
N GLY A 126 5.67 2.91 -5.62
CA GLY A 126 5.76 2.15 -4.36
C GLY A 126 6.97 2.51 -3.48
N ASP A 127 7.15 3.80 -3.24
CA ASP A 127 8.35 4.43 -2.70
C ASP A 127 8.71 3.98 -1.28
N GLY A 128 7.74 3.73 -0.40
CA GLY A 128 8.01 3.24 0.95
C GLY A 128 8.57 1.81 0.97
N VAL A 129 8.12 0.96 0.04
CA VAL A 129 8.63 -0.40 -0.09
C VAL A 129 10.01 -0.40 -0.75
N GLU A 130 10.19 0.40 -1.81
CA GLU A 130 11.49 0.60 -2.45
C GLU A 130 12.54 1.11 -1.45
N GLU A 131 12.24 2.18 -0.71
CA GLU A 131 13.16 2.75 0.29
C GLU A 131 13.56 1.74 1.37
N ALA A 132 12.61 0.91 1.83
CA ALA A 132 12.87 -0.08 2.87
C ALA A 132 13.89 -1.16 2.45
N PHE A 133 14.02 -1.42 1.15
CA PHE A 133 14.89 -2.46 0.60
C PHE A 133 15.96 -1.94 -0.36
N TYR A 134 16.12 -0.62 -0.49
CA TYR A 134 16.95 0.04 -1.50
C TYR A 134 18.44 -0.38 -1.51
N THR A 135 18.94 -0.87 -0.37
CA THR A 135 20.32 -1.34 -0.17
C THR A 135 20.45 -2.86 -0.16
N SER A 136 19.36 -3.62 -0.37
CA SER A 136 19.34 -5.08 -0.22
C SER A 136 19.01 -5.81 -1.52
N PRO A 137 19.81 -6.81 -1.93
CA PRO A 137 19.48 -7.64 -3.09
C PRO A 137 18.41 -8.69 -2.78
N ARG A 138 18.00 -8.82 -1.51
CA ARG A 138 17.08 -9.88 -1.05
C ARG A 138 15.62 -9.59 -1.37
N VAL A 139 15.29 -8.34 -1.69
CA VAL A 139 14.00 -7.96 -2.23
C VAL A 139 14.24 -7.19 -3.50
N LEU A 140 13.64 -7.65 -4.62
CA LEU A 140 13.58 -6.84 -5.83
C LEU A 140 12.24 -6.11 -5.83
N CYS A 141 12.27 -4.79 -5.92
CA CYS A 141 11.08 -3.95 -6.03
C CYS A 141 10.85 -3.59 -7.51
N CYS A 142 9.66 -3.86 -8.04
CA CYS A 142 9.27 -3.48 -9.39
C CYS A 142 7.96 -2.70 -9.36
N SER A 143 7.97 -1.47 -9.86
CA SER A 143 6.79 -0.59 -9.85
C SER A 143 6.51 0.00 -11.23
N PHE A 144 5.22 -0.01 -11.61
CA PHE A 144 4.71 0.54 -12.86
C PHE A 144 3.76 1.71 -12.56
N HIS A 145 4.28 2.94 -12.61
CA HIS A 145 3.60 4.10 -12.05
C HIS A 145 3.66 5.31 -13.00
N LYS A 146 2.80 6.30 -12.75
CA LYS A 146 2.91 7.60 -13.41
C LYS A 146 4.15 8.32 -12.87
N TYR A 147 4.92 8.90 -13.79
CA TYR A 147 6.09 9.70 -13.44
C TYR A 147 6.07 11.08 -14.12
N GLY A 148 6.66 12.08 -13.45
CA GLY A 148 6.69 13.48 -13.86
C GLY A 148 5.49 14.28 -13.32
N ASP A 149 5.79 15.30 -12.51
CA ASP A 149 4.83 16.17 -11.79
C ASP A 149 3.65 15.37 -11.20
N TYR A 150 3.98 14.35 -10.40
CA TYR A 150 3.02 13.45 -9.77
C TYR A 150 3.56 12.92 -8.46
N PHE A 151 2.69 12.67 -7.49
CA PHE A 151 3.06 12.08 -6.21
C PHE A 151 3.56 10.63 -6.41
N PRO A 152 4.59 10.16 -5.70
CA PRO A 152 5.39 10.84 -4.66
C PRO A 152 6.61 11.62 -5.18
N GLY A 153 6.83 11.66 -6.50
CA GLY A 153 7.97 12.36 -7.12
C GLY A 153 9.27 11.55 -7.20
N THR A 154 9.25 10.28 -6.81
CA THR A 154 10.34 9.29 -6.95
C THR A 154 9.98 8.21 -7.98
N GLY A 155 10.86 7.25 -8.23
CA GLY A 155 10.63 6.16 -9.20
C GLY A 155 11.12 6.52 -10.60
N ALA A 156 12.18 7.34 -10.67
CA ALA A 156 12.83 7.66 -11.93
C ALA A 156 13.41 6.39 -12.58
N LEU A 157 13.65 6.44 -13.89
CA LEU A 157 14.26 5.31 -14.62
C LEU A 157 15.65 4.93 -14.07
N ASP A 158 16.36 5.91 -13.52
CA ASP A 158 17.70 5.78 -12.93
C ASP A 158 17.68 5.50 -11.41
N ASP A 159 16.51 5.44 -10.79
CA ASP A 159 16.34 4.95 -9.42
C ASP A 159 16.42 3.42 -9.41
N VAL A 160 17.64 2.89 -9.28
CA VAL A 160 17.94 1.46 -9.48
C VAL A 160 18.48 0.76 -8.23
N GLY A 161 18.36 1.38 -7.05
CA GLY A 161 18.96 0.90 -5.81
C GLY A 161 20.42 1.34 -5.64
N ILE A 162 20.98 1.07 -4.46
CA ILE A 162 22.35 1.45 -4.08
C ILE A 162 23.05 0.32 -3.34
N ASP A 163 24.36 0.43 -3.16
CA ASP A 163 25.19 -0.55 -2.45
C ASP A 163 24.94 -1.98 -2.96
N GLU A 164 24.63 -2.93 -2.07
CA GLU A 164 24.31 -4.32 -2.45
C GLU A 164 22.94 -4.43 -3.15
N GLY A 165 22.08 -3.42 -3.04
CA GLY A 165 20.77 -3.33 -3.69
C GLY A 165 20.81 -2.74 -5.10
N LEU A 166 21.98 -2.34 -5.61
CA LEU A 166 22.12 -1.83 -6.97
C LEU A 166 21.66 -2.87 -8.00
N GLY A 167 20.69 -2.50 -8.84
CA GLY A 167 20.04 -3.37 -9.83
C GLY A 167 18.84 -4.15 -9.30
N TYR A 168 18.40 -3.91 -8.06
CA TYR A 168 17.25 -4.58 -7.44
C TYR A 168 16.04 -3.64 -7.21
N SER A 169 16.08 -2.43 -7.78
CA SER A 169 14.90 -1.58 -7.96
C SER A 169 14.65 -1.39 -9.45
N VAL A 170 13.46 -1.75 -9.92
CA VAL A 170 13.04 -1.73 -11.33
C VAL A 170 11.84 -0.81 -11.47
N ASN A 171 12.12 0.43 -11.86
CA ASN A 171 11.11 1.45 -12.05
C ASN A 171 10.70 1.57 -13.52
N VAL A 172 9.39 1.51 -13.76
CA VAL A 172 8.79 1.66 -15.08
C VAL A 172 7.95 2.96 -15.08
N PRO A 173 8.59 4.12 -15.30
CA PRO A 173 7.90 5.40 -15.34
C PRO A 173 7.02 5.51 -16.59
N LEU A 174 5.73 5.81 -16.40
CA LEU A 174 4.73 5.89 -17.46
C LEU A 174 4.11 7.29 -17.55
N SER A 175 3.65 7.63 -18.75
CA SER A 175 2.86 8.84 -19.00
C SER A 175 1.37 8.62 -18.74
N GLU A 176 0.64 9.73 -18.64
CA GLU A 176 -0.83 9.73 -18.57
C GLU A 176 -1.48 8.99 -19.75
N GLY A 177 -2.67 8.45 -19.52
CA GLY A 177 -3.49 7.84 -20.58
C GLY A 177 -2.99 6.50 -21.12
N VAL A 178 -2.03 5.84 -20.46
CA VAL A 178 -1.63 4.46 -20.82
C VAL A 178 -2.84 3.54 -20.90
N ASP A 179 -2.93 2.80 -21.99
CA ASP A 179 -4.02 1.86 -22.27
C ASP A 179 -3.63 0.41 -21.94
N ASP A 180 -4.63 -0.47 -21.93
CA ASP A 180 -4.47 -1.90 -21.65
C ASP A 180 -3.40 -2.56 -22.52
N ALA A 181 -3.36 -2.20 -23.80
CA ALA A 181 -2.51 -2.84 -24.78
C ALA A 181 -1.04 -2.50 -24.52
N MET A 182 -0.73 -1.23 -24.25
CA MET A 182 0.60 -0.78 -23.88
C MET A 182 1.02 -1.34 -22.52
N TYR A 183 0.17 -1.22 -21.50
CA TYR A 183 0.46 -1.69 -20.15
C TYR A 183 0.75 -3.19 -20.12
N THR A 184 -0.10 -4.00 -20.74
CA THR A 184 0.05 -5.46 -20.77
C THR A 184 1.33 -5.90 -21.49
N ARG A 185 1.71 -5.21 -22.58
CA ARG A 185 2.95 -5.52 -23.30
C ARG A 185 4.19 -5.22 -22.45
N LEU A 186 4.22 -4.04 -21.84
CA LEU A 186 5.33 -3.62 -20.98
C LEU A 186 5.45 -4.52 -19.74
N PHE A 187 4.33 -4.74 -19.05
CA PHE A 187 4.27 -5.61 -17.89
C PHE A 187 4.85 -6.99 -18.20
N ARG A 188 4.38 -7.65 -19.27
CA ARG A 188 4.89 -8.97 -19.67
C ARG A 188 6.40 -8.94 -19.91
N GLN A 189 6.89 -7.99 -20.70
CA GLN A 189 8.32 -7.92 -21.04
C GLN A 189 9.20 -7.75 -19.79
N VAL A 190 8.82 -6.83 -18.91
CA VAL A 190 9.58 -6.56 -17.67
C VAL A 190 9.51 -7.75 -16.73
N MET A 191 8.32 -8.31 -16.52
CA MET A 191 8.14 -9.43 -15.60
C MET A 191 8.82 -10.71 -16.08
N ASP A 192 8.79 -11.01 -17.39
CA ASP A 192 9.51 -12.16 -17.95
C ASP A 192 11.02 -12.06 -17.65
N MET A 193 11.61 -10.88 -17.84
CA MET A 193 13.04 -10.64 -17.54
C MET A 193 13.35 -10.75 -16.05
N ILE A 194 12.49 -10.22 -15.18
CA ILE A 194 12.65 -10.32 -13.72
C ILE A 194 12.56 -11.78 -13.28
N MET A 195 11.55 -12.52 -13.73
CA MET A 195 11.36 -13.92 -13.34
C MET A 195 12.52 -14.81 -13.82
N GLU A 196 13.04 -14.56 -15.03
CA GLU A 196 14.20 -15.26 -15.56
C GLU A 196 15.49 -14.97 -14.79
N SER A 197 15.74 -13.70 -14.47
CA SER A 197 17.00 -13.22 -13.89
C SER A 197 17.05 -13.32 -12.38
N TYR A 198 16.01 -12.82 -11.70
CA TYR A 198 15.95 -12.75 -10.24
C TYR A 198 15.51 -14.06 -9.61
N ARG A 199 14.64 -14.83 -10.28
CA ARG A 199 14.14 -16.14 -9.81
C ARG A 199 13.65 -16.07 -8.35
N PRO A 200 12.63 -15.24 -8.06
CA PRO A 200 12.13 -15.08 -6.70
C PRO A 200 11.54 -16.38 -6.15
N GLU A 201 11.53 -16.51 -4.83
CA GLU A 201 10.95 -17.67 -4.13
C GLU A 201 9.60 -17.36 -3.47
N ALA A 202 9.22 -16.08 -3.43
CA ALA A 202 7.94 -15.56 -2.99
C ALA A 202 7.65 -14.22 -3.70
N VAL A 203 6.37 -13.90 -3.88
CA VAL A 203 5.92 -12.64 -4.50
C VAL A 203 4.94 -11.94 -3.57
N VAL A 204 5.13 -10.63 -3.41
CA VAL A 204 4.13 -9.70 -2.86
C VAL A 204 3.66 -8.83 -4.02
N LEU A 205 2.38 -8.91 -4.37
CA LEU A 205 1.78 -8.13 -5.46
C LEU A 205 0.81 -7.11 -4.85
N GLN A 206 1.16 -5.82 -4.95
CA GLN A 206 0.27 -4.70 -4.62
C GLN A 206 -0.62 -4.45 -5.85
N CYS A 207 -1.93 -4.40 -5.62
CA CYS A 207 -2.96 -4.31 -6.66
C CYS A 207 -3.76 -2.99 -6.59
N GLY A 208 -3.07 -1.87 -6.35
CA GLY A 208 -3.65 -0.54 -6.18
C GLY A 208 -4.61 -0.21 -7.30
N ALA A 209 -5.84 0.19 -6.98
CA ALA A 209 -6.95 0.24 -7.93
C ALA A 209 -7.01 1.55 -8.74
N ASP A 210 -6.34 2.60 -8.29
CA ASP A 210 -6.33 3.95 -8.84
C ASP A 210 -5.69 4.09 -10.24
N SER A 211 -4.91 3.10 -10.68
CA SER A 211 -4.47 3.04 -12.10
C SER A 211 -5.60 2.69 -13.10
N LEU A 212 -6.84 2.49 -12.64
CA LEU A 212 -8.01 2.26 -13.50
C LEU A 212 -8.52 3.55 -14.16
N SER A 213 -9.12 3.40 -15.34
CA SER A 213 -9.83 4.46 -16.06
C SER A 213 -10.99 5.00 -15.22
N GLY A 214 -11.08 6.32 -15.11
CA GLY A 214 -12.13 7.01 -14.37
C GLY A 214 -11.90 7.09 -12.86
N ASP A 215 -10.70 6.73 -12.37
CA ASP A 215 -10.30 7.06 -11.00
C ASP A 215 -10.32 8.57 -10.74
N ARG A 216 -10.52 8.97 -9.48
CA ARG A 216 -10.64 10.38 -9.09
C ARG A 216 -9.30 11.11 -9.01
N LEU A 217 -8.22 10.38 -8.72
CA LEU A 217 -6.86 10.89 -8.55
C LEU A 217 -5.93 10.37 -9.66
N GLY A 218 -6.16 9.13 -10.10
CA GLY A 218 -5.43 8.49 -11.17
C GLY A 218 -5.77 9.05 -12.55
N CYS A 219 -4.79 9.00 -13.45
CA CYS A 219 -4.92 9.47 -14.83
C CYS A 219 -4.40 8.47 -15.87
N PHE A 220 -4.47 7.18 -15.53
CA PHE A 220 -4.31 6.09 -16.50
C PHE A 220 -5.65 5.75 -17.14
N ASN A 221 -5.60 4.94 -18.20
CA ASN A 221 -6.80 4.53 -18.93
C ASN A 221 -6.93 2.99 -18.99
N LEU A 222 -6.65 2.33 -17.86
CA LEU A 222 -6.74 0.87 -17.77
C LEU A 222 -8.18 0.42 -17.51
N SER A 223 -8.63 -0.60 -18.23
CA SER A 223 -9.84 -1.33 -17.89
C SER A 223 -9.57 -2.36 -16.79
N ILE A 224 -10.65 -2.93 -16.23
CA ILE A 224 -10.54 -4.08 -15.31
C ILE A 224 -9.85 -5.26 -16.00
N ASP A 225 -10.08 -5.46 -17.31
CA ASP A 225 -9.42 -6.52 -18.08
C ASP A 225 -7.94 -6.22 -18.30
N GLY A 226 -7.56 -4.96 -18.53
CA GLY A 226 -6.15 -4.55 -18.60
C GLY A 226 -5.41 -4.74 -17.28
N LYS A 227 -6.11 -4.55 -16.16
CA LYS A 227 -5.56 -4.77 -14.81
C LYS A 227 -5.55 -6.24 -14.39
N ARG A 228 -6.15 -7.12 -15.19
CA ARG A 228 -5.99 -8.58 -15.06
C ARG A 228 -4.63 -8.98 -15.62
N LEU A 229 -3.62 -8.86 -14.78
CA LEU A 229 -2.23 -9.10 -15.15
C LEU A 229 -2.02 -10.51 -15.77
N PRO A 230 -1.18 -10.63 -16.83
CA PRO A 230 -0.73 -11.91 -17.34
C PRO A 230 -0.10 -12.76 -16.23
N ARG A 231 -0.12 -14.08 -16.37
CA ARG A 231 0.67 -14.96 -15.48
C ARG A 231 2.16 -14.71 -15.74
N PHE A 232 2.93 -14.64 -14.65
CA PHE A 232 4.39 -14.51 -14.62
C PHE A 232 4.95 -15.47 -13.58
#